data_AF-A0A0M0GG90-F1
#
_entry.id   AF-A0A0M0GG90-F1
#
_cell.length_a   1.000
_cell.length_b   1.000
_cell.length_c   1.000
_cell.angle_alpha   90.00
_cell.angle_beta   90.00
_cell.angle_gamma   90.00
#
_symmetry.space_group_name_H-M   'P 1'
#
loop_
_entity.id
_entity.type
_entity.pdbx_description
1 polymer ?
#
loop_
_entity_poly.entity_id
_entity_poly.type
_entity_poly.pdbx_seq_one_letter_code
_entity_poly.pdbx_strand_id
1 'polypeptide(L)'
;MLSKHNPIQRNQIEMIALDELVPADHLVRKIEAAIDFSFIYDLVKDMYSEVGRPSIDPVILIKLSFIQYTFGIRSMRQTIEELKTNMAYRWFLGYGFHDKVPHFSTFGKNYERRFKDKTPAITSYLFKNDITPAIPYTRPRTKEGYFRKHEYVYDEHFDCYICPADEILKYTTTTKEGYRQYKSDPRICAGCPLLSQCTQSQAHQKLIQRHVWEEHVEEADHLRHHQDVKPIYAKRKETIERVFADAKEKQGMRWTTLRGLKKLSMQAMLTFAAMNLKKMANWTWQGPEMA
;
A
#
# COMPACT_ATOMS: atom_id res chain seq x y z
N MET A 1 -40.89 -3.85 -32.65
CA MET A 1 -41.72 -5.01 -32.26
C MET A 1 -41.19 -5.56 -30.94
N LEU A 2 -42.08 -5.92 -30.02
CA LEU A 2 -41.71 -6.41 -28.69
C LEU A 2 -41.50 -7.93 -28.77
N SER A 3 -40.25 -8.41 -28.73
CA SER A 3 -39.95 -9.84 -28.73
C SER A 3 -40.10 -10.41 -27.32
N LYS A 4 -41.01 -11.36 -27.14
CA LYS A 4 -41.11 -12.12 -25.89
C LYS A 4 -40.04 -13.21 -25.90
N HIS A 5 -39.17 -13.21 -24.90
CA HIS A 5 -38.22 -14.30 -24.69
C HIS A 5 -38.98 -15.52 -24.18
N ASN A 6 -39.23 -16.50 -25.05
CA ASN A 6 -39.80 -17.79 -24.65
C ASN A 6 -39.20 -18.90 -25.53
N PRO A 7 -38.73 -20.02 -24.95
CA PRO A 7 -38.87 -20.45 -23.55
C PRO A 7 -37.70 -20.05 -22.62
N ILE A 8 -37.96 -20.01 -21.31
CA ILE A 8 -36.97 -19.83 -20.23
C ILE A 8 -36.26 -21.18 -19.96
N GLN A 9 -34.95 -21.27 -20.22
CA GLN A 9 -34.17 -22.53 -20.21
C GLN A 9 -33.53 -22.89 -18.84
N ARG A 10 -34.12 -22.47 -17.71
CA ARG A 10 -33.50 -22.59 -16.36
C ARG A 10 -33.14 -24.02 -15.90
N ASN A 11 -33.79 -25.04 -16.46
CA ASN A 11 -33.59 -26.45 -16.07
C ASN A 11 -32.73 -27.23 -17.09
N GLN A 12 -32.12 -26.54 -18.05
CA GLN A 12 -31.24 -27.17 -19.03
C GLN A 12 -29.94 -27.64 -18.35
N ILE A 13 -29.48 -28.82 -18.75
CA ILE A 13 -28.18 -29.35 -18.34
C ILE A 13 -27.21 -29.07 -19.49
N GLU A 14 -26.16 -28.32 -19.20
CA GLU A 14 -25.10 -27.98 -20.16
C GLU A 14 -23.74 -28.42 -19.58
N MET A 15 -22.89 -29.00 -20.42
CA MET A 15 -21.50 -29.29 -20.06
C MET A 15 -20.66 -28.08 -20.48
N ILE A 16 -20.32 -27.23 -19.51
CA ILE A 16 -19.58 -25.97 -19.74
C ILE A 16 -18.37 -25.92 -18.83
N ALA A 17 -17.24 -25.50 -19.38
CA ALA A 17 -16.05 -25.18 -18.58
C ALA A 17 -16.25 -23.84 -17.87
N LEU A 18 -15.83 -23.73 -16.61
CA LEU A 18 -15.93 -22.46 -15.87
C LEU A 18 -15.21 -21.31 -16.59
N ASP A 19 -14.15 -21.61 -17.35
CA ASP A 19 -13.42 -20.64 -18.16
C ASP A 19 -14.32 -19.98 -19.23
N GLU A 20 -15.17 -20.75 -19.90
CA GLU A 20 -16.07 -20.24 -20.97
C GLU A 20 -17.12 -19.26 -20.44
N LEU A 21 -17.47 -19.34 -19.15
CA LEU A 21 -18.44 -18.45 -18.52
C LEU A 21 -17.87 -17.06 -18.20
N VAL A 22 -16.55 -16.88 -18.25
CA VAL A 22 -15.90 -15.61 -17.93
C VAL A 22 -15.42 -14.95 -19.22
N PRO A 23 -16.02 -13.81 -19.63
CA PRO A 23 -15.63 -13.10 -20.84
C PRO A 23 -14.13 -12.83 -20.89
N ALA A 24 -13.53 -12.98 -22.07
CA ALA A 24 -12.08 -12.82 -22.26
C ALA A 24 -11.58 -11.43 -21.83
N ASP A 25 -12.40 -10.39 -21.99
CA ASP A 25 -12.10 -9.00 -21.62
C ASP A 25 -12.47 -8.65 -20.17
N HIS A 26 -12.97 -9.61 -19.38
CA HIS A 26 -13.38 -9.38 -18.00
C HIS A 26 -12.18 -8.98 -17.13
N LEU A 27 -12.40 -8.06 -16.17
CA LEU A 27 -11.33 -7.48 -15.37
C LEU A 27 -10.50 -8.50 -14.58
N VAL A 28 -11.12 -9.59 -14.11
CA VAL A 28 -10.40 -10.65 -13.38
C VAL A 28 -9.36 -11.36 -14.25
N ARG A 29 -9.63 -11.54 -15.55
CA ARG A 29 -8.66 -12.12 -16.50
C ARG A 29 -7.49 -11.18 -16.73
N LYS A 30 -7.78 -9.88 -16.87
CA LYS A 30 -6.74 -8.84 -16.98
C LYS A 30 -5.84 -8.82 -15.75
N ILE A 31 -6.42 -9.00 -14.56
CA ILE A 31 -5.65 -9.03 -13.31
C ILE A 31 -4.80 -10.30 -13.22
N GLU A 32 -5.37 -11.46 -13.53
CA GLU A 32 -4.65 -12.74 -13.53
C GLU A 32 -3.48 -12.73 -14.52
N ALA A 33 -3.66 -12.12 -15.70
CA ALA A 33 -2.60 -11.98 -16.69
C ALA A 33 -1.50 -10.98 -16.29
N ALA A 34 -1.82 -10.00 -15.43
CA ALA A 34 -0.91 -8.92 -15.09
C ALA A 34 -0.01 -9.22 -13.88
N ILE A 35 -0.39 -10.17 -13.02
CA ILE A 35 0.38 -10.57 -11.84
C ILE A 35 0.38 -12.09 -11.72
N ASP A 36 1.57 -12.67 -11.71
CA ASP A 36 1.77 -13.98 -11.10
C ASP A 36 1.74 -13.82 -9.57
N PHE A 37 0.82 -14.50 -8.90
CA PHE A 37 0.66 -14.44 -7.45
C PHE A 37 1.57 -15.43 -6.70
N SER A 38 2.34 -16.26 -7.41
CA SER A 38 3.23 -17.28 -6.83
C SER A 38 4.25 -16.71 -5.84
N PHE A 39 4.71 -15.48 -6.05
CA PHE A 39 5.67 -14.78 -5.16
C PHE A 39 5.17 -14.68 -3.70
N ILE A 40 3.85 -14.75 -3.47
CA ILE A 40 3.27 -14.68 -2.14
C ILE A 40 3.72 -15.86 -1.29
N TYR A 41 3.87 -17.06 -1.87
CA TYR A 41 4.25 -18.25 -1.12
C TYR A 41 5.63 -18.08 -0.47
N ASP A 42 6.60 -17.55 -1.21
CA ASP A 42 7.94 -17.30 -0.68
C ASP A 42 7.94 -16.23 0.41
N LEU A 43 7.14 -15.17 0.24
CA LEU A 43 7.05 -14.08 1.23
C LEU A 43 6.48 -14.52 2.58
N VAL A 44 5.60 -15.53 2.57
CA VAL A 44 4.89 -15.94 3.80
C VAL A 44 5.35 -17.28 4.34
N LYS A 45 6.23 -18.00 3.63
CA LYS A 45 6.66 -19.38 3.97
C LYS A 45 6.99 -19.56 5.45
N ASP A 46 7.82 -18.69 6.01
CA ASP A 46 8.29 -18.75 7.41
C ASP A 46 7.19 -18.48 8.45
N MET A 47 6.03 -17.99 8.01
CA MET A 47 4.87 -17.70 8.87
C MET A 47 3.93 -18.90 9.03
N TYR A 48 4.12 -19.97 8.24
CA TYR A 48 3.25 -21.14 8.23
C TYR A 48 3.96 -22.35 8.84
N SER A 49 3.20 -23.13 9.61
CA SER A 49 3.67 -24.39 10.20
C SER A 49 3.43 -25.55 9.24
N GLU A 50 4.39 -26.48 9.16
CA GLU A 50 4.24 -27.74 8.43
C GLU A 50 3.30 -28.73 9.14
N VAL A 51 3.02 -28.49 10.42
CA VAL A 51 2.22 -29.38 11.28
C VAL A 51 0.92 -28.69 11.71
N GLY A 52 -0.19 -29.46 11.72
CA GLY A 52 -1.49 -29.04 12.22
C GLY A 52 -2.57 -28.99 11.14
N ARG A 53 -3.67 -28.28 11.42
CA ARG A 53 -4.77 -28.09 10.46
C ARG A 53 -4.28 -27.21 9.31
N PRO A 54 -4.44 -27.64 8.04
CA PRO A 54 -4.11 -26.82 6.89
C PRO A 54 -4.83 -25.47 6.96
N SER A 55 -4.05 -24.40 6.83
CA SER A 55 -4.57 -23.05 6.65
C SER A 55 -5.17 -22.88 5.26
N ILE A 56 -5.99 -21.85 5.08
CA ILE A 56 -6.41 -21.43 3.74
C ILE A 56 -5.19 -20.91 2.98
N ASP A 57 -5.15 -21.19 1.69
CA ASP A 57 -4.10 -20.73 0.78
C ASP A 57 -3.92 -19.20 0.89
N PRO A 58 -2.69 -18.70 1.15
CA PRO A 58 -2.41 -17.27 1.24
C PRO A 58 -2.74 -16.51 -0.06
N VAL A 59 -2.54 -17.10 -1.24
CA VAL A 59 -2.89 -16.48 -2.53
C VAL A 59 -4.40 -16.27 -2.61
N ILE A 60 -5.20 -17.26 -2.20
CA ILE A 60 -6.66 -17.14 -2.18
C ILE A 60 -7.10 -16.02 -1.22
N LEU A 61 -6.47 -15.91 -0.05
CA LEU A 61 -6.77 -14.82 0.90
C LEU A 61 -6.49 -13.45 0.28
N ILE A 62 -5.35 -13.28 -0.37
CA ILE A 62 -4.97 -12.03 -1.02
C ILE A 62 -5.90 -11.71 -2.20
N LYS A 63 -6.17 -12.69 -3.08
CA LYS A 63 -7.10 -12.53 -4.20
C LYS A 63 -8.52 -12.18 -3.74
N LEU A 64 -8.98 -12.74 -2.62
CA LEU A 64 -10.27 -12.39 -2.01
C LEU A 64 -10.33 -10.94 -1.54
N SER A 65 -9.28 -10.46 -0.87
CA SER A 65 -9.16 -9.04 -0.53
C SER A 65 -9.16 -8.18 -1.80
N PHE A 66 -8.44 -8.59 -2.85
CA PHE A 66 -8.46 -7.87 -4.12
C PHE A 66 -9.83 -7.85 -4.79
N ILE A 67 -10.60 -8.95 -4.79
CA ILE A 67 -11.98 -8.94 -5.29
C ILE A 67 -12.80 -7.88 -4.54
N GLN A 68 -12.73 -7.90 -3.20
CA GLN A 68 -13.48 -6.94 -2.38
C GLN A 68 -13.17 -5.48 -2.79
N TYR A 69 -11.89 -5.11 -2.82
CA TYR A 69 -11.46 -3.73 -3.07
C TYR A 69 -11.39 -3.35 -4.56
N THR A 70 -11.35 -4.31 -5.48
CA THR A 70 -11.36 -4.00 -6.92
C THR A 70 -12.78 -3.72 -7.40
N PHE A 71 -13.75 -4.49 -6.89
CA PHE A 71 -15.16 -4.38 -7.27
C PHE A 71 -15.99 -3.53 -6.29
N GLY A 72 -15.38 -2.98 -5.22
CA GLY A 72 -16.07 -2.07 -4.30
C GLY A 72 -17.08 -2.74 -3.38
N ILE A 73 -16.87 -4.01 -3.06
CA ILE A 73 -17.77 -4.79 -2.19
C ILE A 73 -17.60 -4.32 -0.74
N ARG A 74 -18.73 -4.00 -0.10
CA ARG A 74 -18.73 -3.26 1.19
C ARG A 74 -18.17 -4.07 2.37
N SER A 75 -18.21 -5.40 2.29
CA SER A 75 -17.74 -6.26 3.37
C SER A 75 -17.29 -7.63 2.87
N MET A 76 -16.35 -8.25 3.58
CA MET A 76 -15.93 -9.63 3.31
C MET A 76 -17.08 -10.64 3.38
N ARG A 77 -18.10 -10.39 4.22
CA ARG A 77 -19.31 -11.23 4.26
C ARG A 77 -20.06 -11.18 2.94
N GLN A 78 -20.28 -9.97 2.43
CA GLN A 78 -20.91 -9.78 1.12
C GLN A 78 -20.05 -10.38 0.00
N THR A 79 -18.72 -10.23 0.05
CA THR A 79 -17.81 -10.86 -0.92
C THR A 79 -18.01 -12.37 -0.96
N ILE A 80 -18.14 -13.02 0.21
CA ILE A 80 -18.35 -14.46 0.29
C ILE A 80 -19.74 -14.88 -0.21
N GLU A 81 -20.78 -14.07 0.00
CA GLU A 81 -22.09 -14.32 -0.60
C GLU A 81 -22.03 -14.17 -2.13
N GLU A 82 -21.33 -13.17 -2.66
CA GLU A 82 -21.15 -13.00 -4.10
C GLU A 82 -20.36 -14.16 -4.72
N LEU A 83 -19.41 -14.77 -4.01
CA LEU A 83 -18.71 -15.97 -4.49
C LEU A 83 -19.60 -17.21 -4.67
N LYS A 84 -20.78 -17.24 -4.05
CA LYS A 84 -21.71 -18.36 -4.23
C LYS A 84 -22.38 -18.31 -5.60
N THR A 85 -22.49 -17.13 -6.20
CA THR A 85 -23.28 -16.92 -7.43
C THR A 85 -22.46 -16.33 -8.58
N ASN A 86 -21.34 -15.67 -8.31
CA ASN A 86 -20.52 -15.00 -9.30
C ASN A 86 -19.39 -15.92 -9.81
N MET A 87 -19.56 -16.42 -11.04
CA MET A 87 -18.62 -17.34 -11.67
C MET A 87 -17.25 -16.72 -11.96
N ALA A 88 -17.19 -15.42 -12.28
CA ALA A 88 -15.93 -14.73 -12.54
C ALA A 88 -15.05 -14.64 -11.29
N TYR A 89 -15.65 -14.48 -10.11
CA TYR A 89 -14.90 -14.46 -8.86
C TYR A 89 -14.41 -15.86 -8.48
N ARG A 90 -15.22 -16.89 -8.70
CA ARG A 90 -14.79 -18.28 -8.48
C ARG A 90 -13.65 -18.67 -9.41
N TRP A 91 -13.76 -18.32 -10.69
CA TRP A 91 -12.70 -18.50 -11.68
C TRP A 91 -11.39 -17.85 -11.24
N PHE A 92 -11.43 -16.59 -10.78
CA PHE A 92 -10.24 -15.86 -10.35
C PHE A 92 -9.54 -16.52 -9.15
N LEU A 93 -10.31 -17.17 -8.26
CA LEU A 93 -9.79 -17.90 -7.11
C LEU A 93 -9.39 -19.34 -7.41
N GLY A 94 -9.67 -19.85 -8.62
CA GLY A 94 -9.47 -21.25 -8.96
C GLY A 94 -10.47 -22.21 -8.32
N TYR A 95 -11.66 -21.73 -7.93
CA TYR A 95 -12.72 -22.57 -7.37
C TYR A 95 -13.70 -23.05 -8.44
N GLY A 96 -13.93 -24.36 -8.49
CA GLY A 96 -15.00 -24.98 -9.25
C GLY A 96 -16.38 -24.72 -8.64
N PHE A 97 -17.45 -25.17 -9.31
CA PHE A 97 -18.83 -24.90 -8.91
C PHE A 97 -19.19 -25.44 -7.52
N HIS A 98 -18.61 -26.58 -7.13
CA HIS A 98 -18.95 -27.28 -5.88
C HIS A 98 -17.96 -27.01 -4.73
N ASP A 99 -16.88 -26.27 -4.98
CA ASP A 99 -15.87 -26.01 -3.97
C ASP A 99 -16.41 -25.17 -2.82
N LYS A 100 -16.00 -25.52 -1.60
CA LYS A 100 -16.41 -24.79 -0.41
C LYS A 100 -15.63 -23.48 -0.31
N VAL A 101 -16.37 -22.37 -0.29
CA VAL A 101 -15.77 -21.04 -0.11
C VAL A 101 -15.36 -20.82 1.36
N PRO A 102 -14.27 -20.09 1.62
CA PRO A 102 -13.85 -19.74 2.98
C PRO A 102 -14.92 -18.98 3.75
N HIS A 103 -14.97 -19.19 5.07
CA HIS A 103 -15.82 -18.42 5.96
C HIS A 103 -15.22 -17.03 6.26
N PHE A 104 -16.06 -16.01 6.43
CA PHE A 104 -15.63 -14.61 6.57
C PHE A 104 -14.76 -14.36 7.80
N SER A 105 -14.88 -15.19 8.84
CA SER A 105 -14.16 -15.03 10.10
C SER A 105 -12.65 -15.25 9.98
N THR A 106 -12.18 -15.96 8.94
CA THR A 106 -10.74 -16.16 8.69
C THR A 106 -10.02 -14.84 8.50
N PHE A 107 -10.68 -13.87 7.86
CA PHE A 107 -10.10 -12.57 7.55
C PHE A 107 -9.98 -11.67 8.78
N GLY A 108 -10.91 -11.78 9.73
CA GLY A 108 -10.95 -10.91 10.92
C GLY A 108 -9.70 -10.96 11.79
N LYS A 109 -8.96 -12.08 11.76
CA LYS A 109 -7.72 -12.28 12.54
C LYS A 109 -6.44 -11.88 11.79
N ASN A 110 -6.46 -11.88 10.46
CA ASN A 110 -5.28 -11.58 9.63
C ASN A 110 -5.01 -10.07 9.48
N TYR A 111 -5.97 -9.22 9.85
CA TYR A 111 -5.89 -7.77 9.69
C TYR A 111 -5.24 -7.01 10.86
N GLU A 112 -4.56 -7.68 11.78
CA GLU A 112 -4.04 -7.04 13.01
C GLU A 112 -2.56 -6.65 13.00
N ARG A 113 -1.86 -6.74 11.87
CA ARG A 113 -0.44 -6.37 11.80
C ARG A 113 -0.19 -5.20 10.86
N ARG A 114 0.58 -4.24 11.37
CA ARG A 114 0.80 -2.91 10.79
C ARG A 114 1.53 -2.99 9.45
N PHE A 115 0.96 -2.35 8.43
CA PHE A 115 1.74 -1.62 7.42
C PHE A 115 1.81 -0.17 7.89
N LYS A 116 2.98 0.29 8.34
CA LYS A 116 3.19 1.69 8.73
C LYS A 116 3.71 2.45 7.52
N ASP A 117 2.88 3.39 7.07
CA ASP A 117 3.11 4.63 6.31
C ASP A 117 4.23 4.69 5.27
N LYS A 118 3.92 5.31 4.11
CA LYS A 118 4.85 5.82 3.07
C LYS A 118 6.31 5.83 3.53
N THR A 119 7.06 4.83 3.10
CA THR A 119 8.08 4.26 3.96
C THR A 119 9.43 4.36 3.27
N PRO A 120 10.50 4.73 3.99
CA PRO A 120 11.88 4.49 3.57
C PRO A 120 12.11 3.05 3.03
N ALA A 121 11.25 2.10 3.41
CA ALA A 121 11.19 0.75 2.86
C ALA A 121 10.88 0.71 1.35
N ILE A 122 9.94 1.53 0.88
CA ILE A 122 9.55 1.59 -0.54
C ILE A 122 10.69 2.20 -1.36
N THR A 123 11.28 3.31 -0.91
CA THR A 123 12.41 3.92 -1.61
C THR A 123 13.59 2.96 -1.66
N SER A 124 13.94 2.34 -0.52
CA SER A 124 14.98 1.31 -0.48
C SER A 124 14.69 0.15 -1.42
N TYR A 125 13.45 -0.36 -1.44
CA TYR A 125 13.05 -1.43 -2.37
C TYR A 125 13.25 -1.01 -3.82
N LEU A 126 12.80 0.19 -4.22
CA LEU A 126 12.93 0.65 -5.60
C LEU A 126 14.39 0.77 -6.03
N PHE A 127 15.24 1.40 -5.21
CA PHE A 127 16.67 1.51 -5.53
C PHE A 127 17.38 0.15 -5.54
N LYS A 128 17.05 -0.76 -4.63
CA LYS A 128 17.62 -2.12 -4.62
C LYS A 128 17.24 -2.96 -5.84
N ASN A 129 16.19 -2.57 -6.57
CA ASN A 129 15.76 -3.23 -7.80
C ASN A 129 16.03 -2.36 -9.04
N ASP A 130 16.90 -1.35 -8.93
CA ASP A 130 17.27 -0.44 -10.02
C ASP A 130 16.08 0.30 -10.67
N ILE A 131 15.02 0.53 -9.90
CA ILE A 131 13.83 1.26 -10.34
C ILE A 131 13.95 2.71 -9.89
N THR A 132 14.00 3.64 -10.86
CA THR A 132 14.04 5.08 -10.56
C THR A 132 12.69 5.58 -10.02
N PRO A 133 12.60 6.05 -8.77
CA PRO A 133 11.34 6.50 -8.19
C PRO A 133 10.95 7.90 -8.67
N ALA A 134 9.68 8.07 -9.04
CA ALA A 134 9.03 9.38 -9.12
C ALA A 134 8.01 9.49 -7.98
N ILE A 135 8.39 10.03 -6.81
CA ILE A 135 7.55 10.04 -5.59
C ILE A 135 7.05 11.46 -5.27
N PRO A 136 5.79 11.63 -4.77
CA PRO A 136 5.28 12.94 -4.35
C PRO A 136 6.08 13.50 -3.16
N TYR A 137 6.51 14.76 -3.28
CA TYR A 137 7.15 15.49 -2.19
C TYR A 137 6.14 15.74 -1.05
N THR A 138 6.55 15.39 0.16
CA THR A 138 5.78 15.69 1.37
C THR A 138 6.38 16.92 2.04
N ARG A 139 5.65 18.03 2.07
CA ARG A 139 6.14 19.25 2.73
C ARG A 139 6.41 18.94 4.21
N PRO A 140 7.61 19.28 4.74
CA PRO A 140 7.92 19.16 6.15
C PRO A 140 6.86 19.84 7.01
N ARG A 141 6.38 19.13 8.04
CA ARG A 141 5.33 19.60 8.95
C ARG A 141 5.92 20.20 10.24
N THR A 142 6.97 21.00 10.10
CA THR A 142 7.54 21.73 11.24
C THR A 142 6.59 22.84 11.64
N LYS A 143 6.43 23.05 12.95
CA LYS A 143 5.64 24.16 13.51
C LYS A 143 6.27 25.50 13.09
N GLU A 144 5.43 26.50 12.85
CA GLU A 144 5.87 27.85 12.51
C GLU A 144 6.72 28.45 13.65
N GLY A 145 7.81 29.15 13.29
CA GLY A 145 8.79 29.70 14.24
C GLY A 145 9.81 28.70 14.79
N TYR A 146 9.76 27.42 14.39
CA TYR A 146 10.75 26.41 14.77
C TYR A 146 11.70 26.07 13.62
N PHE A 147 12.92 25.67 13.98
CA PHE A 147 13.91 25.20 13.03
C PHE A 147 13.42 23.97 12.26
N ARG A 148 13.54 24.04 10.94
CA ARG A 148 13.19 23.02 9.95
C ARG A 148 14.30 21.97 9.85
N LYS A 149 13.96 20.81 9.27
CA LYS A 149 14.90 19.67 9.13
C LYS A 149 16.19 20.05 8.40
N HIS A 150 16.11 20.88 7.35
CA HIS A 150 17.28 21.27 6.54
C HIS A 150 18.25 22.22 7.26
N GLU A 151 17.85 22.80 8.39
CA GLU A 151 18.74 23.64 9.21
C GLU A 151 19.60 22.78 10.15
N TYR A 152 19.34 21.47 10.22
CA TYR A 152 20.20 20.51 10.89
C TYR A 152 20.96 19.72 9.83
N VAL A 153 22.28 19.92 9.80
CA VAL A 153 23.16 19.27 8.81
C VAL A 153 23.52 17.90 9.34
N TYR A 154 23.37 16.86 8.51
CA TYR A 154 23.84 15.53 8.84
C TYR A 154 25.29 15.38 8.35
N ASP A 155 26.18 14.98 9.25
CA ASP A 155 27.55 14.61 8.93
C ASP A 155 27.64 13.09 8.83
N GLU A 156 27.89 12.59 7.61
CA GLU A 156 27.99 11.15 7.32
C GLU A 156 29.28 10.54 7.88
N HIS A 157 30.37 11.30 7.96
CA HIS A 157 31.66 10.80 8.41
C HIS A 157 31.65 10.54 9.93
N PHE A 158 31.04 11.45 10.69
CA PHE A 158 30.97 11.34 12.15
C PHE A 158 29.64 10.75 12.67
N ASP A 159 28.72 10.37 11.79
CA ASP A 159 27.35 9.93 12.10
C ASP A 159 26.70 10.81 13.17
N CYS A 160 26.62 12.11 12.90
CA CYS A 160 26.08 13.09 13.82
C CYS A 160 25.26 14.17 13.10
N TYR A 161 24.46 14.90 13.87
CA TYR A 161 23.76 16.07 13.36
C TYR A 161 24.35 17.34 13.95
N ILE A 162 24.58 18.35 13.12
CA ILE A 162 25.03 19.67 13.55
C ILE A 162 23.80 20.59 13.53
N CYS A 163 23.53 21.26 14.65
CA CYS A 163 22.42 22.20 14.76
C CYS A 163 22.80 23.62 14.28
N PRO A 164 21.82 24.54 14.15
CA PRO A 164 22.09 25.94 13.76
C PRO A 164 22.97 26.75 14.72
N ALA A 165 23.23 26.23 15.93
CA ALA A 165 24.13 26.83 16.92
C ALA A 165 25.51 26.12 16.93
N ASP A 166 25.82 25.35 15.89
CA ASP A 166 27.07 24.57 15.71
C ASP A 166 27.32 23.46 16.76
N GLU A 167 26.32 23.15 17.58
CA GLU A 167 26.40 22.03 18.53
C GLU A 167 26.08 20.68 17.89
N ILE A 168 26.82 19.66 18.32
CA ILE A 168 26.72 18.29 17.81
C ILE A 168 25.66 17.48 18.57
N LEU A 169 24.74 16.88 17.81
CA LEU A 169 23.78 15.89 18.26
C LEU A 169 24.33 14.49 17.95
N LYS A 170 24.68 13.76 19.00
CA LYS A 170 25.30 12.43 18.89
C LYS A 170 24.27 11.33 18.71
N TYR A 171 24.62 10.33 17.91
CA TYR A 171 23.86 9.08 17.84
C TYR A 171 23.74 8.45 19.22
N THR A 172 22.54 7.96 19.56
CA THR A 172 22.27 7.31 20.85
C THR A 172 21.80 5.87 20.67
N THR A 173 20.74 5.66 19.90
CA THR A 173 20.11 4.34 19.76
C THR A 173 19.28 4.27 18.49
N THR A 174 18.94 3.05 18.07
CA THR A 174 18.05 2.78 16.94
C THR A 174 16.80 2.08 17.44
N THR A 175 15.61 2.58 17.05
CA THR A 175 14.35 1.94 17.44
C THR A 175 14.11 0.63 16.68
N LYS A 176 13.18 -0.21 17.16
CA LYS A 176 12.79 -1.45 16.46
C LYS A 176 12.25 -1.18 15.04
N GLU A 177 11.68 0.00 14.83
CA GLU A 177 11.19 0.46 13.54
C GLU A 177 12.28 1.06 12.62
N GLY A 178 13.56 1.01 13.00
CA GLY A 178 14.67 1.43 12.14
C GLY A 178 15.01 2.93 12.19
N TYR A 179 14.57 3.67 13.22
CA TYR A 179 14.91 5.09 13.37
C TYR A 179 16.12 5.27 14.29
N ARG A 180 17.22 5.80 13.73
CA ARG A 180 18.38 6.28 14.48
C ARG A 180 18.00 7.57 15.22
N GLN A 181 18.33 7.63 16.51
CA GLN A 181 18.06 8.77 17.38
C GLN A 181 19.33 9.55 17.66
N TYR A 182 19.28 10.85 17.39
CA TYR A 182 20.36 11.80 17.66
C TYR A 182 19.89 12.81 18.69
N LYS A 183 20.67 13.00 19.75
CA LYS A 183 20.29 13.81 20.91
C LYS A 183 21.30 14.92 21.16
N SER A 184 20.79 16.11 21.46
CA SER A 184 21.62 17.21 21.96
C SER A 184 21.95 17.01 23.45
N ASP A 185 23.01 17.68 23.92
CA ASP A 185 23.32 17.74 25.35
C ASP A 185 22.42 18.78 26.05
N PRO A 186 21.56 18.39 27.00
CA PRO A 186 20.72 19.30 27.78
C PRO A 186 21.48 20.43 28.47
N ARG A 187 22.71 20.16 28.93
CA ARG A 187 23.50 21.09 29.74
C ARG A 187 23.94 22.29 28.91
N ILE A 188 24.28 22.03 27.64
CA ILE A 188 24.66 23.06 26.68
C ILE A 188 23.41 23.80 26.19
N CYS A 189 22.35 23.05 25.85
CA CYS A 189 21.12 23.62 25.32
C CYS A 189 20.36 24.51 26.33
N ALA A 190 20.50 24.29 27.64
CA ALA A 190 19.84 25.11 28.66
C ALA A 190 20.24 26.60 28.60
N GLY A 191 21.47 26.91 28.18
CA GLY A 191 21.95 28.28 27.98
C GLY A 191 21.84 28.81 26.55
N CYS A 192 21.26 28.04 25.63
CA CYS A 192 21.29 28.36 24.20
C CYS A 192 20.30 29.51 23.87
N PRO A 193 20.74 30.59 23.18
CA PRO A 193 19.85 31.70 22.81
C PRO A 193 18.76 31.28 21.81
N LEU A 194 19.00 30.21 21.04
CA LEU A 194 18.08 29.70 20.02
C LEU A 194 17.14 28.59 20.53
N LEU A 195 17.16 28.30 21.83
CA LEU A 195 16.40 27.20 22.42
C LEU A 195 14.88 27.30 22.13
N SER A 196 14.32 28.51 22.18
CA SER A 196 12.89 28.79 21.95
C SER A 196 12.42 28.38 20.54
N GLN A 197 13.31 28.46 19.55
CA GLN A 197 13.07 28.05 18.17
C GLN A 197 13.49 26.58 17.92
N CYS A 198 14.20 25.94 18.84
CA CYS A 198 14.78 24.61 18.67
C CYS A 198 13.88 23.48 19.21
N THR A 199 13.46 23.54 20.48
CA THR A 199 12.73 22.46 21.15
C THR A 199 11.77 22.99 22.21
N GLN A 200 10.66 22.27 22.44
CA GLN A 200 9.73 22.50 23.56
C GLN A 200 9.96 21.50 24.71
N SER A 201 11.04 20.74 24.66
CA SER A 201 11.37 19.75 25.69
C SER A 201 11.66 20.44 27.02
N GLN A 202 11.02 19.97 28.09
CA GLN A 202 11.29 20.42 29.46
C GLN A 202 12.73 20.12 29.90
N ALA A 203 13.35 19.09 29.32
CA ALA A 203 14.74 18.75 29.55
C ALA A 203 15.71 19.52 28.63
N HIS A 204 15.23 20.53 27.89
CA HIS A 204 16.00 21.31 26.91
C HIS A 204 16.74 20.47 25.85
N GLN A 205 16.30 19.22 25.65
CA GLN A 205 16.92 18.29 24.71
C GLN A 205 16.21 18.31 23.36
N LYS A 206 16.99 18.40 22.27
CA LYS A 206 16.53 18.17 20.91
C LYS A 206 16.73 16.69 20.56
N LEU A 207 15.70 16.08 19.96
CA LEU A 207 15.74 14.75 19.39
C LEU A 207 15.52 14.86 17.88
N ILE A 208 16.45 14.33 17.10
CA ILE A 208 16.31 14.13 15.65
C ILE A 208 16.23 12.62 15.39
N GLN A 209 15.31 12.23 14.53
CA GLN A 209 15.14 10.85 14.08
C GLN A 209 15.45 10.77 12.59
N ARG A 210 16.39 9.90 12.20
CA ARG A 210 16.75 9.60 10.81
C ARG A 210 16.49 8.11 10.58
N HIS A 211 15.75 7.73 9.53
CA HIS A 211 15.59 6.30 9.24
C HIS A 211 16.91 5.72 8.71
N VAL A 212 17.15 4.42 8.90
CA VAL A 212 18.30 3.71 8.29
C VAL A 212 18.34 3.76 6.75
N TRP A 213 17.25 4.21 6.11
CA TRP A 213 17.10 4.31 4.66
C TRP A 213 16.74 5.74 4.25
N GLU A 214 17.06 6.73 5.11
CA GLU A 214 16.77 8.14 4.83
C GLU A 214 17.50 8.64 3.58
N GLU A 215 18.70 8.12 3.31
CA GLU A 215 19.48 8.42 2.09
C GLU A 215 18.65 8.17 0.81
N HIS A 216 17.91 7.06 0.76
CA HIS A 216 17.05 6.74 -0.37
C HIS A 216 15.86 7.69 -0.47
N VAL A 217 15.37 8.21 0.65
CA VAL A 217 14.28 9.21 0.64
C VAL A 217 14.81 10.54 0.11
N GLU A 218 15.99 10.94 0.56
CA GLU A 218 16.68 12.16 0.12
C GLU A 218 16.97 12.10 -1.38
N GLU A 219 17.52 10.98 -1.88
CA GLU A 219 17.75 10.78 -3.31
C GLU A 219 16.45 10.83 -4.13
N ALA A 220 15.37 10.21 -3.66
CA ALA A 220 14.07 10.28 -4.33
C ALA A 220 13.52 11.72 -4.40
N ASP A 221 13.79 12.55 -3.39
CA ASP A 221 13.43 13.97 -3.39
C ASP A 221 14.31 14.78 -4.36
N HIS A 222 15.60 14.46 -4.47
CA HIS A 222 16.51 15.04 -5.46
C HIS A 222 16.09 14.72 -6.89
N LEU A 223 15.77 13.45 -7.16
CA LEU A 223 15.32 12.97 -8.47
C LEU A 223 14.12 13.75 -9.02
N ARG A 224 13.25 14.32 -8.18
CA ARG A 224 12.13 15.17 -8.62
C ARG A 224 12.58 16.34 -9.51
N HIS A 225 13.80 16.83 -9.33
CA HIS A 225 14.38 17.92 -10.09
C HIS A 225 15.08 17.46 -11.37
N HIS A 226 15.33 16.16 -11.51
CA HIS A 226 15.95 15.55 -12.68
C HIS A 226 15.11 15.76 -13.94
N GLN A 227 15.78 15.90 -15.10
CA GLN A 227 15.15 16.22 -16.38
C GLN A 227 14.10 15.17 -16.79
N ASP A 228 14.34 13.89 -16.49
CA ASP A 228 13.43 12.79 -16.85
C ASP A 228 12.22 12.68 -15.92
N VAL A 229 12.41 12.96 -14.63
CA VAL A 229 11.37 12.78 -13.59
C VAL A 229 10.45 13.99 -13.51
N LYS A 230 10.98 15.20 -13.69
CA LYS A 230 10.22 16.46 -13.66
C LYS A 230 8.96 16.45 -14.54
N PRO A 231 8.99 16.02 -15.82
CA PRO A 231 7.79 15.96 -16.66
C PRO A 231 6.79 14.88 -16.20
N ILE A 232 7.29 13.73 -15.72
CA ILE A 232 6.44 12.65 -15.17
C ILE A 232 5.71 13.14 -13.92
N TYR A 233 6.43 13.85 -13.03
CA TYR A 233 5.89 14.42 -11.81
C TYR A 233 4.79 15.45 -12.09
N ALA A 234 4.94 16.28 -13.13
CA ALA A 234 3.94 17.26 -13.52
C ALA A 234 2.60 16.59 -13.88
N LYS A 235 2.63 15.54 -14.72
CA LYS A 235 1.43 14.79 -15.14
C LYS A 235 0.67 14.14 -13.99
N ARG A 236 1.35 13.80 -12.88
CA ARG A 236 0.68 13.19 -11.72
C ARG A 236 -0.36 14.09 -11.06
N LYS A 237 -0.16 15.42 -11.10
CA LYS A 237 -1.11 16.38 -10.51
C LYS A 237 -2.46 16.39 -11.26
N GLU A 238 -2.47 16.04 -12.54
CA GLU A 238 -3.67 16.06 -13.39
C GLU A 238 -4.60 14.86 -13.15
N THR A 239 -4.03 13.73 -12.68
CA THR A 239 -4.78 12.46 -12.56
C THR A 239 -5.27 12.19 -11.15
N ILE A 240 -4.72 12.87 -10.14
CA ILE A 240 -4.99 12.57 -8.73
C ILE A 240 -6.44 12.84 -8.33
N GLU A 241 -7.08 13.87 -8.88
CA GLU A 241 -8.49 14.19 -8.61
C GLU A 241 -9.42 13.06 -9.07
N ARG A 242 -9.15 12.48 -10.24
CA ARG A 242 -9.90 11.30 -10.73
C ARG A 242 -9.69 10.09 -9.83
N VAL A 243 -8.48 9.88 -9.33
CA VAL A 243 -8.18 8.81 -8.36
C VAL A 243 -8.96 9.01 -7.06
N PHE A 244 -9.02 10.24 -6.55
CA PHE A 244 -9.81 10.53 -5.34
C PHE A 244 -11.31 10.42 -5.57
N ALA A 245 -11.81 10.81 -6.74
CA ALA A 245 -13.21 10.61 -7.10
C ALA A 245 -13.56 9.12 -7.13
N ASP A 246 -12.76 8.28 -7.82
CA ASP A 246 -12.98 6.84 -7.85
C ASP A 246 -12.91 6.21 -6.45
N ALA A 247 -11.95 6.62 -5.62
CA ALA A 247 -11.84 6.13 -4.25
C ALA A 247 -13.07 6.48 -3.40
N LYS A 248 -13.64 7.68 -3.57
CA LYS A 248 -14.84 8.11 -2.84
C LYS A 248 -16.11 7.44 -3.37
N GLU A 249 -16.33 7.46 -4.69
CA GLU A 249 -17.58 7.00 -5.29
C GLU A 249 -17.67 5.48 -5.45
N LYS A 250 -16.59 4.84 -5.92
CA LYS A 250 -16.59 3.39 -6.24
C LYS A 250 -16.12 2.53 -5.08
N GLN A 251 -15.25 3.06 -4.21
CA GLN A 251 -14.64 2.32 -3.11
C GLN A 251 -15.19 2.69 -1.73
N GLY A 252 -16.25 3.50 -1.68
CA GLY A 252 -16.97 3.81 -0.45
C GLY A 252 -16.17 4.63 0.58
N MET A 253 -15.07 5.28 0.18
CA MET A 253 -14.22 6.05 1.08
C MET A 253 -14.82 7.41 1.50
N ARG A 254 -16.09 7.68 1.16
CA ARG A 254 -16.84 8.81 1.73
C ARG A 254 -17.03 8.68 3.25
N TRP A 255 -17.04 7.46 3.77
CA TRP A 255 -17.30 7.18 5.18
C TRP A 255 -16.27 6.20 5.75
N THR A 256 -15.94 6.38 7.02
CA THR A 256 -15.08 5.44 7.75
C THR A 256 -15.88 4.22 8.18
N THR A 257 -15.55 3.05 7.61
CA THR A 257 -16.28 1.79 7.93
C THR A 257 -15.73 1.06 9.15
N LEU A 258 -14.50 1.40 9.58
CA LEU A 258 -13.80 0.76 10.69
C LEU A 258 -13.49 1.78 11.79
N ARG A 259 -13.45 1.30 13.04
CA ARG A 259 -13.06 2.11 14.20
C ARG A 259 -11.54 2.05 14.42
N GLY A 260 -10.93 3.22 14.55
CA GLY A 260 -9.51 3.40 14.87
C GLY A 260 -8.59 3.61 13.66
N LEU A 261 -7.57 4.46 13.84
CA LEU A 261 -6.66 4.89 12.78
C LEU A 261 -5.91 3.73 12.12
N LYS A 262 -5.52 2.70 12.89
CA LYS A 262 -4.79 1.55 12.36
C LYS A 262 -5.60 0.78 11.32
N LYS A 263 -6.87 0.49 11.64
CA LYS A 263 -7.77 -0.28 10.77
C LYS A 263 -8.15 0.53 9.52
N LEU A 264 -8.38 1.84 9.69
CA LEU A 264 -8.66 2.74 8.56
C LEU A 264 -7.46 2.93 7.63
N SER A 265 -6.24 3.03 8.17
CA SER A 265 -5.01 3.14 7.37
C SER A 265 -4.82 1.89 6.50
N MET A 266 -4.99 0.70 7.10
CA MET A 266 -4.93 -0.56 6.36
C MET A 266 -6.01 -0.65 5.26
N GLN A 267 -7.26 -0.28 5.57
CA GLN A 267 -8.32 -0.24 4.56
C GLN A 267 -7.94 0.68 3.39
N ALA A 268 -7.43 1.87 3.67
CA ALA A 268 -7.00 2.80 2.63
C ALA A 268 -5.86 2.22 1.78
N MET A 269 -4.86 1.58 2.40
CA MET A 269 -3.74 0.96 1.69
C MET A 269 -4.21 -0.15 0.74
N LEU A 270 -5.09 -1.06 1.21
CA LEU A 270 -5.63 -2.13 0.37
C LEU A 270 -6.47 -1.59 -0.78
N THR A 271 -7.29 -0.56 -0.54
CA THR A 271 -8.04 0.11 -1.60
C THR A 271 -7.11 0.67 -2.68
N PHE A 272 -6.08 1.42 -2.30
CA PHE A 272 -5.15 2.00 -3.29
C PHE A 272 -4.30 0.93 -3.98
N ALA A 273 -3.93 -0.16 -3.30
CA ALA A 273 -3.28 -1.31 -3.92
C ALA A 273 -4.16 -1.95 -5.00
N ALA A 274 -5.44 -2.20 -4.70
CA ALA A 274 -6.39 -2.73 -5.67
C ALA A 274 -6.63 -1.79 -6.85
N MET A 275 -6.70 -0.47 -6.61
CA MET A 275 -6.81 0.52 -7.68
C MET A 275 -5.58 0.55 -8.59
N ASN A 276 -4.38 0.43 -8.02
CA ASN A 276 -3.14 0.36 -8.79
C ASN A 276 -3.07 -0.93 -9.61
N LEU A 277 -3.44 -2.07 -9.01
CA LEU A 277 -3.55 -3.35 -9.70
C LEU A 277 -4.51 -3.27 -10.88
N LYS A 278 -5.70 -2.70 -10.67
CA LYS A 278 -6.68 -2.46 -11.74
C LYS A 278 -6.12 -1.61 -12.87
N LYS A 279 -5.36 -0.56 -12.58
CA LYS A 279 -4.71 0.28 -13.61
C LYS A 279 -3.68 -0.51 -14.39
N MET A 280 -2.79 -1.20 -13.69
CA MET A 280 -1.74 -2.01 -14.29
C MET A 280 -2.32 -3.11 -15.18
N ALA A 281 -3.35 -3.81 -14.70
CA ALA A 281 -4.07 -4.82 -15.46
C ALA A 281 -4.67 -4.25 -16.76
N ASN A 282 -5.25 -3.06 -16.73
CA ASN A 282 -5.77 -2.44 -17.95
C ASN A 282 -4.69 -1.91 -18.89
N TRP A 283 -3.51 -1.55 -18.39
CA TRP A 283 -2.40 -1.06 -19.22
C TRP A 283 -1.58 -2.16 -19.87
N THR A 284 -1.41 -3.28 -19.17
CA THR A 284 -0.64 -4.44 -19.63
C THR A 284 -1.48 -5.40 -20.48
N TRP A 285 -2.80 -5.28 -20.43
CA TRP A 285 -3.70 -6.13 -21.19
C TRP A 285 -3.53 -5.95 -22.70
N GLN A 286 -2.90 -6.95 -23.30
CA GLN A 286 -2.98 -7.22 -24.73
C GLN A 286 -4.22 -8.10 -24.87
N GLY A 287 -5.21 -7.68 -25.67
CA GLY A 287 -6.45 -8.45 -25.86
C GLY A 287 -6.19 -9.92 -26.21
N PRO A 288 -7.20 -10.80 -26.08
CA PRO A 288 -7.05 -12.14 -26.61
C PRO A 288 -6.66 -12.01 -28.10
N GLU A 289 -5.60 -12.69 -28.52
CA GLU A 289 -5.31 -12.84 -29.95
C GLU A 289 -6.58 -13.42 -30.57
N MET A 290 -7.19 -12.67 -31.50
CA MET A 290 -8.33 -13.20 -32.26
C MET A 290 -7.79 -14.36 -33.07
N ALA A 291 -8.12 -15.58 -32.65
CA ALA A 291 -7.89 -16.80 -33.41
C ALA A 291 -8.66 -16.77 -34.73
#